data_AF-A0AAV5QAV2-F1
#
_entry.id   AF-A0AAV5QAV2-F1
#
_cell.length_a   1.000
_cell.length_b   1.000
_cell.length_c   1.000
_cell.angle_alpha   90.00
_cell.angle_beta   90.00
_cell.angle_gamma   90.00
#
_symmetry.space_group_name_H-M   'P 1'
#
loop_
_entity.id
_entity.type
_entity.pdbx_description
1 polymer ?
#
loop_
_entity_poly.entity_id
_entity_poly.type
_entity_poly.pdbx_seq_one_letter_code
_entity_poly.pdbx_strand_id
1 'polypeptide(L)'
;MSLCRQFATLSLVRPFSVSSIALREPKKAKPPTKQQIKLAEKPKRPANFYSIYVRENYARLAGESKDVPAVSKKIAKQWKKESEIVKQKYLDESKKLLEEYKVELEAWKKKFAVPLSGYQKFIKHECSGQSTSVEDGRLKMKSVAAKWNALTEEEKAAWKSK
;
A
#
# COMPACT_ATOMS: atom_id res chain seq x y z
N MET A 1 -47.48 -39.99 -35.00
CA MET A 1 -47.53 -38.62 -35.54
C MET A 1 -47.29 -37.68 -34.36
N SER A 2 -46.04 -37.42 -33.97
CA SER A 2 -45.16 -36.32 -34.40
C SER A 2 -45.84 -34.95 -34.51
N LEU A 3 -45.12 -33.93 -33.98
CA LEU A 3 -45.25 -32.47 -34.15
C LEU A 3 -46.03 -31.74 -33.04
N CYS A 4 -45.59 -30.59 -32.52
CA CYS A 4 -44.28 -29.94 -32.45
C CYS A 4 -44.45 -28.87 -31.37
N ARG A 5 -43.54 -28.81 -30.39
CA ARG A 5 -43.52 -27.75 -29.38
C ARG A 5 -43.13 -26.44 -30.07
N GLN A 6 -43.96 -25.40 -29.97
CA GLN A 6 -43.53 -24.03 -30.22
C GLN A 6 -43.47 -23.30 -28.89
N PHE A 7 -42.26 -23.18 -28.35
CA PHE A 7 -41.93 -22.25 -27.28
C PHE A 7 -41.81 -20.86 -27.90
N ALA A 8 -42.71 -19.95 -27.56
CA ALA A 8 -42.54 -18.53 -27.84
C ALA A 8 -41.58 -17.94 -26.79
N THR A 9 -40.28 -17.87 -27.12
CA THR A 9 -39.31 -17.09 -26.35
C THR A 9 -39.44 -15.62 -26.75
N LEU A 10 -40.14 -14.84 -25.95
CA LEU A 10 -40.05 -13.38 -25.98
C LEU A 10 -38.65 -12.96 -25.49
N SER A 11 -37.67 -12.92 -26.39
CA SER A 11 -36.38 -12.29 -26.12
C SER A 11 -36.50 -10.77 -26.35
N LEU A 12 -36.86 -10.05 -25.28
CA LEU A 12 -36.65 -8.60 -25.22
C LEU A 12 -35.16 -8.32 -24.98
N VAL A 13 -34.33 -8.49 -26.01
CA VAL A 13 -32.99 -7.91 -26.01
C VAL A 13 -33.13 -6.48 -26.52
N ARG A 14 -33.20 -5.54 -25.60
CA ARG A 14 -33.19 -4.10 -25.91
C ARG A 14 -31.84 -3.78 -26.57
N PRO A 15 -31.80 -3.29 -27.83
CA PRO A 15 -30.54 -2.97 -28.48
C PRO A 15 -29.85 -1.85 -27.70
N PHE A 16 -28.59 -2.09 -27.31
CA PHE A 16 -27.74 -1.08 -26.71
C PHE A 16 -27.41 -0.04 -27.79
N SER A 17 -28.05 1.12 -27.75
CA SER A 17 -27.78 2.23 -28.67
C SER A 17 -26.38 2.76 -28.41
N VAL A 18 -25.47 2.56 -29.38
CA VAL A 18 -24.05 2.99 -29.30
C VAL A 18 -23.89 4.46 -29.73
N SER A 19 -24.97 5.17 -30.09
CA SER A 19 -24.91 6.49 -30.73
C SER A 19 -24.62 7.69 -29.81
N SER A 20 -23.97 7.52 -28.65
CA SER A 20 -23.49 8.68 -27.87
C SER A 20 -22.14 8.50 -27.16
N ILE A 21 -21.21 7.76 -27.76
CA ILE A 21 -19.78 7.97 -27.44
C ILE A 21 -19.34 9.25 -28.16
N ALA A 22 -19.91 10.39 -27.76
CA ALA A 22 -19.32 11.68 -28.05
C ALA A 22 -17.95 11.69 -27.36
N LEU A 23 -16.90 11.98 -28.14
CA LEU A 23 -15.54 12.19 -27.66
C LEU A 23 -15.59 13.17 -26.47
N ARG A 24 -15.51 12.63 -25.24
CA ARG A 24 -15.33 13.47 -24.06
C ARG A 24 -13.90 13.97 -24.09
N GLU A 25 -13.74 15.24 -24.41
CA GLU A 25 -12.50 15.99 -24.19
C GLU A 25 -11.93 15.64 -22.80
N PRO A 26 -10.62 15.32 -22.68
CA PRO A 26 -10.03 14.97 -21.39
C PRO A 26 -10.18 16.15 -20.45
N LYS A 27 -11.03 15.98 -19.42
CA LYS A 27 -11.26 17.02 -18.40
C LYS A 27 -9.91 17.35 -17.77
N LYS A 28 -9.51 18.63 -17.82
CA LYS A 28 -8.24 19.12 -17.25
C LYS A 28 -8.09 18.59 -15.81
N ALA A 29 -6.97 17.92 -15.56
CA ALA A 29 -6.71 17.29 -14.28
C ALA A 29 -6.70 18.34 -13.16
N LYS A 30 -7.45 18.08 -12.08
CA LYS A 30 -7.44 18.93 -10.88
C LYS A 30 -6.04 18.87 -10.24
N PRO A 31 -5.54 19.97 -9.66
CA PRO A 31 -4.25 19.95 -8.97
C PRO A 31 -4.26 18.92 -7.83
N PRO A 32 -3.12 18.23 -7.58
CA PRO A 32 -3.07 17.16 -6.61
C PRO A 32 -3.27 17.68 -5.18
N THR A 33 -4.06 16.96 -4.39
CA THR A 33 -4.32 17.31 -2.98
C THR A 33 -3.05 17.11 -2.14
N LYS A 34 -2.91 17.80 -1.00
CA LYS A 34 -1.77 17.63 -0.06
C LYS A 34 -1.52 16.16 0.33
N GLN A 35 -2.59 15.36 0.46
CA GLN A 35 -2.49 13.92 0.72
C GLN A 35 -1.91 13.14 -0.47
N GLN A 36 -2.27 13.52 -1.70
CA GLN A 36 -1.74 12.89 -2.92
C GLN A 36 -0.26 13.22 -3.10
N ILE A 37 0.15 14.46 -2.79
CA ILE A 37 1.56 14.87 -2.78
C ILE A 37 2.34 14.05 -1.75
N LYS A 38 1.83 13.93 -0.52
CA LYS A 38 2.44 13.11 0.54
C LYS A 38 2.58 11.64 0.13
N LEU A 39 1.59 11.08 -0.56
CA LEU A 39 1.63 9.71 -1.08
C LEU A 39 2.63 9.55 -2.23
N ALA A 40 2.72 10.52 -3.13
CA ALA A 40 3.64 10.51 -4.26
C ALA A 40 5.11 10.66 -3.82
N GLU A 41 5.38 11.50 -2.82
CA GLU A 41 6.72 11.69 -2.27
C GLU A 41 7.17 10.55 -1.35
N LYS A 42 6.27 9.63 -0.99
CA LYS A 42 6.62 8.51 -0.10
C LYS A 42 7.63 7.61 -0.81
N PRO A 43 8.83 7.39 -0.23
CA PRO A 43 9.80 6.48 -0.80
C PRO A 43 9.19 5.11 -1.04
N LYS A 44 9.48 4.53 -2.21
CA LYS A 44 8.98 3.20 -2.58
C LYS A 44 9.93 2.14 -2.04
N ARG A 45 9.38 1.04 -1.52
CA ARG A 45 10.20 -0.09 -1.07
C ARG A 45 11.07 -0.62 -2.23
N PRO A 46 12.39 -0.82 -2.01
CA PRO A 46 13.27 -1.34 -3.03
C PRO A 46 12.95 -2.80 -3.36
N ALA A 47 13.44 -3.25 -4.51
CA ALA A 47 13.33 -4.64 -4.95
C ALA A 47 14.12 -5.57 -4.01
N ASN A 48 13.60 -6.79 -3.76
CA ASN A 48 14.38 -7.82 -3.06
C ASN A 48 15.46 -8.42 -3.98
N PHE A 49 16.43 -9.12 -3.40
CA PHE A 49 17.53 -9.76 -4.12
C PHE A 49 17.08 -10.58 -5.35
N TYR A 50 16.02 -11.38 -5.22
CA TYR A 50 15.50 -12.19 -6.32
C TYR A 50 14.85 -11.32 -7.42
N SER A 51 14.17 -10.24 -7.05
CA SER A 51 13.56 -9.30 -7.99
C SER A 51 14.60 -8.51 -8.76
N ILE A 52 15.75 -8.20 -8.14
CA ILE A 52 16.91 -7.60 -8.82
C ILE A 52 17.45 -8.59 -9.86
N TYR A 53 17.69 -9.85 -9.44
CA TYR A 53 18.12 -10.92 -10.36
C TYR A 53 17.15 -11.12 -11.53
N VAL A 54 15.84 -11.18 -11.25
CA VAL A 54 14.79 -11.30 -12.27
C VAL A 54 14.89 -10.13 -13.24
N ARG A 55 14.92 -8.88 -12.76
CA ARG A 55 14.98 -7.68 -13.61
C ARG A 55 16.17 -7.72 -14.59
N GLU A 56 17.34 -8.15 -14.14
CA GLU A 56 18.54 -8.25 -14.98
C GLU A 56 18.49 -9.42 -15.96
N ASN A 57 17.96 -10.56 -15.53
CA ASN A 57 17.94 -11.79 -16.34
C ASN A 57 16.67 -11.96 -17.17
N TYR A 58 15.66 -11.13 -16.96
CA TYR A 58 14.36 -11.26 -17.62
C TYR A 58 14.50 -11.14 -19.13
N ALA A 59 15.13 -10.08 -19.63
CA ALA A 59 15.31 -9.88 -21.07
C ALA A 59 16.10 -11.03 -21.73
N ARG A 60 17.17 -11.48 -21.05
CA ARG A 60 18.01 -12.60 -21.51
C ARG A 60 17.23 -13.93 -21.57
N LEU A 61 16.34 -14.18 -20.61
CA LEU A 61 15.61 -15.45 -20.49
C LEU A 61 14.23 -15.45 -21.16
N ALA A 62 13.67 -14.26 -21.40
CA ALA A 62 12.45 -14.08 -22.17
C ALA A 62 12.68 -14.37 -23.65
N GLY A 63 13.79 -13.85 -24.22
CA GLY A 63 14.01 -13.91 -25.67
C GLY A 63 12.80 -13.33 -26.40
N GLU A 64 12.18 -14.12 -27.28
CA GLU A 64 10.96 -13.75 -28.02
C GLU A 64 9.65 -14.17 -27.32
N SER A 65 9.73 -14.90 -26.20
CA SER A 65 8.57 -15.41 -25.49
C SER A 65 7.78 -14.29 -24.81
N LYS A 66 6.53 -14.10 -25.24
CA LYS A 66 5.56 -13.22 -24.56
C LYS A 66 4.87 -13.89 -23.36
N ASP A 67 5.08 -15.18 -23.15
CA ASP A 67 4.53 -15.92 -22.01
C ASP A 67 5.31 -15.62 -20.71
N VAL A 68 4.80 -14.65 -19.96
CA VAL A 68 5.37 -14.20 -18.67
C VAL A 68 5.44 -15.32 -17.62
N PRO A 69 4.38 -16.14 -17.41
CA PRO A 69 4.46 -17.31 -16.53
C PRO A 69 5.58 -18.30 -16.90
N ALA A 70 5.74 -18.64 -18.18
CA ALA A 70 6.77 -19.58 -18.60
C ALA A 70 8.19 -19.04 -18.36
N VAL A 71 8.43 -17.76 -18.69
CA VAL A 71 9.71 -17.09 -18.45
C VAL A 71 10.01 -17.03 -16.95
N SER A 72 9.03 -16.68 -16.11
CA SER A 72 9.20 -16.64 -14.66
C SER A 72 9.60 -18.02 -14.08
N LYS A 73 9.00 -19.11 -14.57
CA LYS A 73 9.38 -20.47 -14.17
C LYS A 73 10.81 -20.82 -14.59
N LYS A 74 11.26 -20.38 -15.77
CA LYS A 74 12.66 -20.55 -16.22
C LYS A 74 13.64 -19.81 -15.32
N ILE A 75 13.36 -18.55 -15.00
CA ILE A 75 14.20 -17.72 -14.11
C ILE A 75 14.28 -18.37 -12.72
N ALA A 76 13.16 -18.83 -12.17
CA ALA A 76 13.14 -19.50 -10.87
C ALA A 76 13.98 -20.79 -10.86
N LYS A 77 13.94 -21.57 -11.94
CA LYS A 77 14.80 -22.77 -12.09
C LYS A 77 16.27 -22.38 -12.18
N GLN A 78 16.61 -21.32 -12.89
CA GLN A 78 18.00 -20.86 -13.00
C GLN A 78 18.53 -20.35 -11.67
N TRP A 79 17.76 -19.53 -10.95
CA TRP A 79 18.14 -19.02 -9.63
C TRP A 79 18.49 -20.13 -8.64
N LYS A 80 17.74 -21.24 -8.65
CA LYS A 80 18.06 -22.40 -7.80
C LYS A 80 19.40 -23.05 -8.12
N LYS A 81 19.79 -23.06 -9.40
CA LYS A 81 21.05 -23.63 -9.90
C LYS A 81 22.23 -22.66 -9.82
N GLU A 82 21.96 -21.38 -9.63
CA GLU A 82 22.97 -20.33 -9.58
C GLU A 82 23.91 -20.53 -8.39
N SER A 83 25.17 -20.13 -8.54
CA SER A 83 26.19 -20.26 -7.50
C SER A 83 25.90 -19.36 -6.30
N GLU A 84 26.37 -19.77 -5.11
CA GLU A 84 26.17 -18.99 -3.89
C GLU A 84 26.84 -17.62 -3.96
N ILE A 85 27.98 -17.51 -4.65
CA ILE A 85 28.69 -16.24 -4.86
C ILE A 85 27.78 -15.23 -5.59
N VAL A 86 27.11 -15.67 -6.66
CA VAL A 86 26.19 -14.83 -7.43
C VAL A 86 24.97 -14.47 -6.58
N LYS A 87 24.43 -15.40 -5.80
CA LYS A 87 23.30 -15.12 -4.90
C LYS A 87 23.68 -14.09 -3.84
N GLN A 88 24.86 -14.22 -3.27
CA GLN A 88 25.39 -13.32 -2.25
C GLN A 88 25.54 -11.88 -2.79
N LYS A 89 26.01 -11.72 -4.02
CA LYS A 89 26.06 -10.41 -4.70
C LYS A 89 24.70 -9.70 -4.66
N TYR A 90 23.62 -10.37 -5.07
CA TYR A 90 22.28 -9.77 -5.07
C TYR A 90 21.71 -9.55 -3.67
N LEU A 91 22.07 -10.41 -2.70
CA LEU A 91 21.72 -10.22 -1.30
C LEU A 91 22.33 -8.94 -0.75
N ASP A 92 23.62 -8.70 -1.02
CA ASP A 92 24.33 -7.52 -0.53
C ASP A 92 23.86 -6.25 -1.23
N GLU A 93 23.59 -6.30 -2.52
CA GLU A 93 22.95 -5.20 -3.25
C GLU A 93 21.56 -4.87 -2.70
N SER A 94 20.73 -5.89 -2.45
CA SER A 94 19.39 -5.70 -1.88
C SER A 94 19.44 -5.11 -0.47
N LYS A 95 20.42 -5.51 0.36
CA LYS A 95 20.65 -4.92 1.69
C LYS A 95 21.04 -3.45 1.57
N LYS A 96 21.97 -3.11 0.68
CA LYS A 96 22.39 -1.72 0.46
C LYS A 96 21.21 -0.83 0.09
N LEU A 97 20.42 -1.25 -0.90
CA LEU A 97 19.20 -0.51 -1.32
C LEU A 97 18.18 -0.39 -0.18
N LEU A 98 18.07 -1.41 0.68
CA LEU A 98 17.18 -1.37 1.83
C LEU A 98 17.64 -0.34 2.89
N GLU A 99 18.94 -0.24 3.14
CA GLU A 99 19.48 0.78 4.05
C GLU A 99 19.27 2.19 3.51
N GLU A 100 19.56 2.42 2.22
CA GLU A 100 19.28 3.71 1.55
C GLU A 100 17.79 4.09 1.66
N TYR A 101 16.91 3.14 1.37
CA TYR A 101 15.46 3.33 1.53
C TYR A 101 15.04 3.67 2.97
N LYS A 102 15.66 3.05 3.99
CA LYS A 102 15.35 3.38 5.39
C LYS A 102 15.71 4.83 5.70
N VAL A 103 16.86 5.31 5.23
CA VAL A 103 17.29 6.71 5.42
C VAL A 103 16.30 7.66 4.74
N GLU A 104 15.95 7.41 3.49
CA GLU A 104 14.95 8.21 2.76
C GLU A 104 13.58 8.19 3.44
N LEU A 105 13.16 7.02 3.93
CA LEU A 105 11.89 6.86 4.63
C LEU A 105 11.86 7.64 5.94
N GLU A 106 12.96 7.64 6.71
CA GLU A 106 13.06 8.44 7.93
C GLU A 106 13.05 9.95 7.62
N ALA A 107 13.75 10.39 6.57
CA ALA A 107 13.70 11.77 6.11
C ALA A 107 12.27 12.17 5.69
N TRP A 108 11.57 11.32 4.94
CA TRP A 108 10.18 11.53 4.56
C TRP A 108 9.25 11.56 5.77
N LYS A 109 9.42 10.63 6.73
CA LYS A 109 8.64 10.61 7.97
C LYS A 109 8.81 11.90 8.76
N LYS A 110 10.04 12.42 8.88
CA LYS A 110 10.33 13.69 9.55
C LYS A 110 9.69 14.87 8.81
N LYS A 111 9.83 14.93 7.48
CA LYS A 111 9.22 15.97 6.63
C LYS A 111 7.70 16.04 6.78
N PHE A 112 7.05 14.88 6.89
CA PHE A 112 5.60 14.76 6.95
C PHE A 112 5.05 14.37 8.34
N ALA A 113 5.88 14.50 9.38
CA ALA A 113 5.48 14.26 10.76
C ALA A 113 4.44 15.30 11.16
N VAL A 114 3.26 14.84 11.56
CA VAL A 114 2.27 15.71 12.17
C VAL A 114 2.58 15.73 13.67
N PRO A 115 2.84 16.90 14.28
CA PRO A 115 3.05 16.97 15.72
C PRO A 115 1.81 16.43 16.43
N LEU A 116 2.01 15.51 17.37
CA LEU A 116 0.92 14.96 18.16
C LEU A 116 0.25 16.09 18.95
N SER A 117 -1.08 16.10 18.98
CA SER A 117 -1.81 17.02 19.84
C SER A 117 -1.51 16.74 21.31
N GLY A 118 -1.71 17.73 22.19
CA GLY A 118 -1.54 17.52 23.63
C GLY A 118 -2.37 16.33 24.16
N TYR A 119 -3.59 16.16 23.64
CA TYR A 119 -4.43 15.01 23.96
C TYR A 119 -3.85 13.68 23.45
N GLN A 120 -3.29 13.63 22.25
CA GLN A 120 -2.66 12.41 21.73
C GLN A 120 -1.40 12.03 22.51
N LYS A 121 -0.62 13.02 22.97
CA LYS A 121 0.52 12.82 23.87
C LYS A 121 0.07 12.26 25.22
N PHE A 122 -1.00 12.81 25.77
CA PHE A 122 -1.64 12.33 27.00
C PHE A 122 -2.15 10.89 26.88
N ILE A 123 -2.88 10.56 25.81
CA ILE A 123 -3.33 9.17 25.54
C ILE A 123 -2.13 8.22 25.46
N LYS A 124 -1.07 8.60 24.73
CA LYS A 124 0.13 7.76 24.58
C LYS A 124 0.78 7.45 25.94
N HIS A 125 0.75 8.41 26.86
CA HIS A 125 1.26 8.24 28.22
C HIS A 125 0.33 7.35 29.08
N GLU A 126 -0.96 7.65 29.11
CA GLU A 126 -1.93 6.96 29.97
C GLU A 126 -2.28 5.55 29.48
N CYS A 127 -2.25 5.31 28.17
CA CYS A 127 -2.58 4.02 27.56
C CYS A 127 -1.35 3.16 27.25
N SER A 128 -0.24 3.30 27.99
CA SER A 128 0.91 2.43 27.79
C SER A 128 0.59 1.00 28.26
N GLY A 129 0.22 0.11 27.32
CA GLY A 129 -0.04 -1.31 27.58
C GLY A 129 -1.08 -1.90 26.64
N GLN A 130 -0.97 -3.20 26.37
CA GLN A 130 -1.96 -3.90 25.55
C GLN A 130 -3.23 -4.15 26.36
N SER A 131 -4.40 -3.96 25.74
CA SER A 131 -5.68 -4.41 26.30
C SER A 131 -5.85 -5.90 26.01
N THR A 132 -6.20 -6.67 27.02
CA THR A 132 -6.52 -8.10 26.95
C THR A 132 -7.85 -8.36 26.25
N SER A 133 -8.81 -7.45 26.41
CA SER A 133 -10.13 -7.53 25.78
C SER A 133 -10.53 -6.21 25.11
N VAL A 134 -11.45 -6.29 24.15
CA VAL A 134 -12.06 -5.13 23.48
C VAL A 134 -12.78 -4.24 24.49
N GLU A 135 -13.46 -4.82 25.48
CA GLU A 135 -14.15 -4.07 26.53
C GLU A 135 -13.18 -3.34 27.45
N ASP A 136 -12.07 -3.98 27.82
CA ASP A 136 -11.01 -3.34 28.60
C ASP A 136 -10.43 -2.14 27.87
N GLY A 137 -10.21 -2.27 26.55
CA GLY A 137 -9.77 -1.17 25.70
C GLY A 137 -10.77 -0.01 25.67
N ARG A 138 -12.06 -0.32 25.56
CA ARG A 138 -13.15 0.68 25.57
C ARG A 138 -13.24 1.40 26.90
N LEU A 139 -13.17 0.68 28.02
CA LEU A 139 -13.20 1.26 29.37
C LEU A 139 -11.96 2.11 29.65
N LYS A 140 -10.77 1.66 29.24
CA LYS A 140 -9.53 2.45 29.32
C LYS A 140 -9.64 3.75 28.51
N MET A 141 -10.16 3.70 27.30
CA MET A 141 -10.31 4.91 26.49
C MET A 141 -11.33 5.88 27.09
N LYS A 142 -12.46 5.37 27.64
CA LYS A 142 -13.44 6.19 28.36
C LYS A 142 -12.84 6.85 29.60
N SER A 143 -12.05 6.12 30.39
CA SER A 143 -11.42 6.67 31.59
C SER A 143 -10.36 7.72 31.24
N VAL A 144 -9.58 7.51 30.19
CA VAL A 144 -8.60 8.48 29.68
C VAL A 144 -9.30 9.76 29.19
N ALA A 145 -10.42 9.64 28.50
CA ALA A 145 -11.22 10.81 28.10
C ALA A 145 -11.76 11.58 29.32
N ALA A 146 -12.27 10.88 30.34
CA ALA A 146 -12.72 11.49 31.59
C ALA A 146 -11.59 12.22 32.31
N LYS A 147 -10.41 11.60 32.41
CA LYS A 147 -9.21 12.22 32.98
C LYS A 147 -8.80 13.48 32.20
N TRP A 148 -8.80 13.43 30.86
CA TRP A 148 -8.47 14.61 30.05
C TRP A 148 -9.45 15.76 30.26
N ASN A 149 -10.75 15.48 30.37
CA ASN A 149 -11.76 16.50 30.61
C ASN A 149 -11.68 17.11 32.02
N ALA A 150 -11.22 16.33 33.01
CA ALA A 150 -11.02 16.79 34.38
C ALA A 150 -9.78 17.68 34.56
N LEU A 151 -8.83 17.66 33.62
CA LEU A 151 -7.66 18.56 33.65
C LEU A 151 -8.06 20.02 33.40
N THR A 152 -7.34 20.91 34.07
CA THR A 152 -7.43 22.36 33.84
C THR A 152 -6.83 22.74 32.48
N GLU A 153 -7.19 23.92 31.96
CA GLU A 153 -6.69 24.38 30.66
C GLU A 153 -5.16 24.61 30.67
N GLU A 154 -4.59 24.97 31.82
CA GLU A 154 -3.14 25.13 32.01
C GLU A 154 -2.40 23.79 31.88
N GLU A 155 -2.92 22.74 32.51
CA GLU A 155 -2.37 21.38 32.41
C GLU A 155 -2.49 20.83 30.99
N LYS A 156 -3.63 21.05 30.31
CA LYS A 156 -3.81 20.68 28.90
C LYS A 156 -2.84 21.43 27.99
N ALA A 157 -2.54 22.70 28.29
CA ALA A 157 -1.56 23.49 27.55
C ALA A 157 -0.13 22.93 27.76
N ALA A 158 0.23 22.52 28.99
CA ALA A 158 1.51 21.88 29.28
C ALA A 158 1.72 20.57 28.48
N TRP A 159 0.64 19.83 28.18
CA TRP A 159 0.71 18.65 27.31
C TRP A 159 1.00 18.98 25.84
N LYS A 160 0.75 20.20 25.37
CA LYS A 160 1.13 20.60 23.99
C LYS A 160 2.65 20.70 23.84
N SER A 161 3.35 21.14 24.89
CA SER A 161 4.81 21.33 24.90
C SER A 161 5.62 20.11 25.36
N LYS A 162 5.03 19.20 26.15
CA LYS A 162 5.63 17.91 26.54
C LYS A 162 5.96 17.01 25.34
#